data_AF-A0A8J9SGW1-F1
#
_entry.id   AF-A0A8J9SGW1-F1
#
_cell.length_a   1.000
_cell.length_b   1.000
_cell.length_c   1.000
_cell.angle_alpha   90.00
_cell.angle_beta   90.00
_cell.angle_gamma   90.00
#
_symmetry.space_group_name_H-M   'P 1'
#
loop_
_entity.id
_entity.type
_entity.pdbx_description
1 polymer ?
#
loop_
_entity_poly.entity_id
_entity_poly.type
_entity_poly.pdbx_seq_one_letter_code
_entity_poly.pdbx_strand_id
1 'polypeptide(L)'
;MTQALQPESSDGIGVINKQDASPVTVADFAAQAMILRHLKDAFPDDSFIAEESSAALADDAGLANQVLKASQLGDMDALKESIDLGKEYEHWDGSSRPTRVWCLDPIDGTKGFLRGRRDGGQYAVALALLESGTPTIGILGCPNLPSDPKDFSYVWQKDENLENNQQTRGCIFVASKDGGSFQLPILPKSSS
;
A
#
# COMPACT_ATOMS: atom_id res chain seq x y z
N MET A 1 5.76 9.09 -2.65
CA MET A 1 5.67 7.67 -2.25
C MET A 1 5.25 6.74 -3.38
N THR A 2 4.34 7.14 -4.29
CA THR A 2 3.78 6.25 -5.34
C THR A 2 4.68 5.93 -6.53
N GLN A 3 5.81 6.62 -6.73
CA GLN A 3 6.61 6.47 -7.95
C GLN A 3 7.51 5.21 -7.96
N ALA A 4 7.80 4.61 -6.82
CA ALA A 4 8.76 3.51 -6.73
C ALA A 4 8.19 2.13 -7.07
N LEU A 5 6.89 2.01 -7.32
CA LEU A 5 6.21 0.72 -7.24
C LEU A 5 5.54 0.24 -8.53
N GLN A 6 5.24 1.10 -9.51
CA GLN A 6 4.47 0.66 -10.67
C GLN A 6 5.37 0.01 -11.75
N PRO A 7 4.98 -1.15 -12.32
CA PRO A 7 5.68 -1.76 -13.46
C PRO A 7 5.65 -0.88 -14.72
N GLU A 8 6.76 -0.86 -15.46
CA GLU A 8 6.75 -0.52 -16.89
C GLU A 8 6.06 -1.68 -17.65
N SER A 9 5.09 -1.36 -18.51
CA SER A 9 4.23 -2.32 -19.22
C SER A 9 5.02 -3.41 -19.96
N SER A 10 4.78 -4.69 -19.64
CA SER A 10 5.27 -5.85 -20.40
C SER A 10 4.11 -6.69 -20.93
N ASP A 11 4.24 -7.12 -22.19
CA ASP A 11 3.26 -7.90 -22.96
C ASP A 11 2.78 -9.19 -22.25
N GLY A 12 1.46 -9.39 -22.25
CA GLY A 12 0.81 -10.69 -22.01
C GLY A 12 0.27 -10.91 -20.60
N ILE A 13 -1.06 -10.86 -20.46
CA ILE A 13 -1.77 -11.30 -19.24
C ILE A 13 -1.73 -12.84 -19.18
N GLY A 14 -0.62 -13.38 -18.68
CA GLY A 14 -0.54 -14.76 -18.18
C GLY A 14 -1.17 -14.85 -16.79
N VAL A 15 -1.59 -16.04 -16.36
CA VAL A 15 -1.96 -16.28 -14.97
C VAL A 15 -0.69 -16.17 -14.13
N ILE A 16 -0.57 -15.09 -13.35
CA ILE A 16 0.66 -14.76 -12.59
C ILE A 16 0.59 -15.44 -11.23
N ASN A 17 1.64 -16.19 -10.91
CA ASN A 17 1.82 -16.82 -9.61
C ASN A 17 2.45 -15.76 -8.67
N LYS A 18 1.89 -15.57 -7.46
CA LYS A 18 2.38 -14.59 -6.46
C LYS A 18 3.81 -14.87 -5.94
N GLN A 19 4.48 -15.91 -6.43
CA GLN A 19 5.84 -16.31 -6.06
C GLN A 19 6.93 -15.70 -6.94
N ASP A 20 6.58 -15.05 -8.04
CA ASP A 20 7.57 -14.40 -8.89
C ASP A 20 7.94 -13.03 -8.30
N ALA A 21 9.21 -12.63 -8.43
CA ALA A 21 9.76 -11.31 -8.10
C ALA A 21 9.18 -10.20 -9.00
N SER A 22 7.86 -10.18 -9.13
CA SER A 22 7.11 -9.30 -9.98
C SER A 22 7.04 -7.90 -9.37
N PRO A 23 6.83 -6.86 -10.19
CA PRO A 23 6.72 -5.49 -9.69
C PRO A 23 5.62 -5.28 -8.65
N VAL A 24 4.56 -6.10 -8.68
CA VAL A 24 3.52 -6.05 -7.63
C VAL A 24 4.03 -6.59 -6.30
N THR A 25 4.78 -7.71 -6.32
CA THR A 25 5.41 -8.28 -5.12
C THR A 25 6.28 -7.26 -4.39
N VAL A 26 7.15 -6.55 -5.12
CA VAL A 26 7.98 -5.47 -4.54
C VAL A 26 7.12 -4.39 -3.88
N ALA A 27 6.01 -4.06 -4.53
CA ALA A 27 5.11 -3.01 -4.11
C ALA A 27 4.26 -3.37 -2.88
N ASP A 28 3.77 -4.61 -2.80
CA ASP A 28 3.07 -5.15 -1.65
C ASP A 28 3.95 -5.07 -0.39
N PHE A 29 5.15 -5.65 -0.44
CA PHE A 29 6.07 -5.64 0.68
C PHE A 29 6.49 -4.23 1.10
N ALA A 30 6.84 -3.38 0.12
CA ALA A 30 7.31 -2.04 0.43
C ALA A 30 6.20 -1.15 1.01
N ALA A 31 4.99 -1.22 0.47
CA ALA A 31 3.85 -0.48 0.99
C ALA A 31 3.48 -0.97 2.41
N GLN A 32 3.44 -2.29 2.63
CA GLN A 32 3.18 -2.85 3.95
C GLN A 32 4.21 -2.39 4.98
N ALA A 33 5.50 -2.62 4.72
CA ALA A 33 6.57 -2.26 5.66
C ALA A 33 6.54 -0.77 6.04
N MET A 34 6.39 0.08 5.03
CA MET A 34 6.38 1.52 5.19
C MET A 34 5.15 2.00 5.98
N ILE A 35 3.95 1.53 5.67
CA ILE A 35 2.72 1.94 6.36
C ILE A 35 2.72 1.42 7.80
N LEU A 36 3.02 0.14 8.00
CA LEU A 36 3.02 -0.45 9.33
C LEU A 36 4.07 0.18 10.23
N ARG A 37 5.26 0.52 9.71
CA ARG A 37 6.28 1.24 10.49
C ARG A 37 5.77 2.59 10.98
N HIS A 38 5.19 3.39 10.09
CA HIS A 38 4.65 4.70 10.47
C HIS A 38 3.49 4.59 11.46
N LEU A 39 2.62 3.59 11.30
CA LEU A 39 1.54 3.36 12.26
C LEU A 39 2.08 2.90 13.61
N LYS A 40 3.08 2.02 13.66
CA LYS A 40 3.71 1.58 14.91
C LYS A 40 4.39 2.73 15.64
N ASP A 41 5.09 3.60 14.91
CA ASP A 41 5.74 4.78 15.50
C ASP A 41 4.70 5.76 16.08
N ALA A 42 3.54 5.92 15.43
CA ALA A 42 2.46 6.80 15.88
C ALA A 42 1.57 6.18 16.96
N PHE A 43 1.36 4.86 16.93
CA PHE A 43 0.49 4.09 17.81
C PHE A 43 1.24 2.82 18.31
N PRO A 44 2.19 2.96 19.26
CA PRO A 44 3.06 1.86 19.68
C PRO A 44 2.33 0.65 20.27
N ASP A 45 1.15 0.88 20.86
CA ASP A 45 0.36 -0.14 21.56
C ASP A 45 -0.72 -0.79 20.69
N ASP A 46 -0.95 -0.29 19.46
CA ASP A 46 -1.91 -0.88 18.53
C ASP A 46 -1.31 -2.15 17.89
N SER A 47 -2.20 -3.09 17.53
CA SER A 47 -1.84 -4.31 16.80
C SER A 47 -2.11 -4.18 15.30
N PHE A 48 -1.50 -5.07 14.51
CA PHE A 48 -1.57 -5.02 13.04
C PHE A 48 -1.92 -6.39 12.43
N ILE A 49 -2.66 -6.36 11.33
CA ILE A 49 -2.91 -7.49 10.43
C ILE A 49 -2.61 -7.05 9.02
N ALA A 50 -1.81 -7.81 8.28
CA ALA A 50 -1.56 -7.59 6.86
C ALA A 50 -1.21 -8.90 6.13
N GLU A 51 -1.24 -8.88 4.79
CA GLU A 51 -1.09 -10.10 3.96
C GLU A 51 0.35 -10.63 3.94
N GLU A 52 1.34 -9.74 3.87
CA GLU A 52 2.71 -10.13 3.54
C GLU A 52 3.55 -10.61 4.73
N SER A 53 4.54 -11.47 4.46
CA SER A 53 5.47 -12.01 5.46
C SER A 53 6.91 -11.87 5.02
N SER A 54 7.80 -11.43 5.91
CA SER A 54 9.22 -11.28 5.59
C SER A 54 9.89 -12.63 5.25
N ALA A 55 9.28 -13.75 5.67
CA ALA A 55 9.73 -15.10 5.32
C ALA A 55 9.82 -15.33 3.80
N ALA A 56 8.95 -14.68 3.01
CA ALA A 56 9.00 -14.76 1.54
C ALA A 56 10.25 -14.09 0.94
N LEU A 57 10.92 -13.22 1.70
CA LEU A 57 12.15 -12.53 1.29
C LEU A 57 13.42 -13.30 1.69
N ALA A 58 13.30 -14.40 2.46
CA ALA A 58 14.45 -15.09 3.04
C ALA A 58 15.38 -15.71 1.97
N ASP A 59 14.78 -16.28 0.91
CA ASP A 59 15.51 -17.02 -0.12
C ASP A 59 15.76 -16.21 -1.41
N ASP A 60 15.30 -14.95 -1.47
CA ASP A 60 15.48 -14.06 -2.62
C ASP A 60 16.10 -12.72 -2.18
N ALA A 61 17.43 -12.70 -2.11
CA ALA A 61 18.19 -11.49 -1.80
C ALA A 61 17.99 -10.38 -2.86
N GLY A 62 17.66 -10.72 -4.10
CA GLY A 62 17.39 -9.75 -5.16
C GLY A 62 16.11 -8.98 -4.88
N LEU A 63 15.03 -9.72 -4.63
CA LEU A 63 13.73 -9.18 -4.22
C LEU A 63 13.85 -8.37 -2.92
N ALA A 64 14.49 -8.92 -1.89
CA ALA A 64 14.66 -8.24 -0.61
C ALA A 64 15.34 -6.87 -0.75
N ASN A 65 16.38 -6.77 -1.60
CA ASN A 65 17.06 -5.50 -1.87
C ASN A 65 16.17 -4.51 -2.65
N GLN A 66 15.35 -4.99 -3.59
CA GLN A 66 14.39 -4.13 -4.30
C GLN A 66 13.33 -3.57 -3.35
N VAL A 67 12.80 -4.41 -2.45
CA VAL A 67 11.84 -4.02 -1.42
C VAL A 67 12.46 -3.01 -0.45
N LEU A 68 13.69 -3.24 0.03
CA LEU A 68 14.39 -2.31 0.92
C LEU A 68 14.52 -0.93 0.26
N LYS A 69 14.97 -0.90 -1.00
CA LYS A 69 15.09 0.35 -1.76
C LYS A 69 13.73 1.06 -1.94
N ALA A 70 12.67 0.30 -2.23
CA ALA A 70 11.34 0.86 -2.48
C ALA A 70 10.64 1.36 -1.20
N SER A 71 10.83 0.66 -0.07
CA SER A 71 10.25 1.02 1.24
C SER A 71 10.90 2.26 1.87
N GLN A 72 12.12 2.62 1.45
CA GLN A 72 12.91 3.73 2.00
C GLN A 72 13.28 3.54 3.48
N LEU A 73 13.26 2.29 3.98
CA LEU A 73 13.74 1.94 5.31
C LEU A 73 15.26 1.87 5.35
N GLY A 74 15.82 2.03 6.55
CA GLY A 74 17.27 2.20 6.75
C GLY A 74 18.10 0.93 6.48
N ASP A 75 17.57 -0.24 6.85
CA ASP A 75 18.26 -1.51 6.73
C ASP A 75 17.29 -2.71 6.62
N MET A 76 17.85 -3.89 6.37
CA MET A 76 17.11 -5.14 6.16
C MET A 76 16.39 -5.63 7.42
N ASP A 77 16.94 -5.36 8.61
CA ASP A 77 16.36 -5.81 9.86
C ASP A 77 15.09 -4.98 10.16
N ALA A 78 15.17 -3.67 10.01
CA ALA A 78 14.03 -2.76 10.10
C ALA A 78 12.95 -3.09 9.06
N LEU A 79 13.34 -3.49 7.85
CA LEU A 79 12.40 -3.93 6.83
C LEU A 79 11.63 -5.18 7.27
N LYS A 80 12.34 -6.23 7.69
CA LYS A 80 11.72 -7.50 8.08
C LYS A 80 10.84 -7.34 9.31
N GLU A 81 11.33 -6.62 10.32
CA GLU A 81 10.56 -6.26 11.52
C GLU A 81 9.25 -5.55 11.13
N SER A 82 9.32 -4.57 10.23
CA SER A 82 8.14 -3.78 9.82
C SER A 82 7.13 -4.59 9.00
N ILE A 83 7.59 -5.53 8.15
CA ILE A 83 6.69 -6.44 7.42
C ILE A 83 5.95 -7.35 8.41
N ASP A 84 6.68 -7.97 9.34
CA ASP A 84 6.14 -8.98 10.24
C ASP A 84 5.28 -8.43 11.37
N LEU A 85 5.21 -7.09 11.57
CA LEU A 85 4.15 -6.45 12.37
C LEU A 85 2.76 -6.93 11.93
N GLY A 86 2.54 -7.15 10.63
CA GLY A 86 1.26 -7.63 10.09
C GLY A 86 0.87 -9.05 10.51
N LYS A 87 1.73 -9.77 11.21
CA LYS A 87 1.53 -11.17 11.62
C LYS A 87 1.31 -11.35 13.12
N GLU A 88 1.14 -10.28 13.88
CA GLU A 88 0.86 -10.36 15.32
C GLU A 88 -0.33 -11.29 15.64
N TYR A 89 -1.28 -11.42 14.71
CA TYR A 89 -2.44 -12.31 14.86
C TYR A 89 -2.09 -13.79 14.99
N GLU A 90 -0.94 -14.25 14.47
CA GLU A 90 -0.48 -15.63 14.59
C GLU A 90 -0.22 -16.01 16.06
N HIS A 91 -0.05 -15.01 16.94
CA HIS A 91 0.17 -15.18 18.38
C HIS A 91 -1.10 -14.98 19.22
N TRP A 92 -2.25 -14.66 18.62
CA TRP A 92 -3.49 -14.45 19.38
C TRP A 92 -4.13 -15.80 19.75
N ASP A 93 -4.12 -16.14 21.03
CA ASP A 93 -4.63 -17.43 21.54
C ASP A 93 -6.16 -17.50 21.69
N GLY A 94 -6.89 -16.53 21.14
CA GLY A 94 -8.35 -16.42 21.21
C GLY A 94 -8.92 -16.01 22.57
N SER A 95 -8.11 -16.06 23.64
CA SER A 95 -8.49 -15.64 25.00
C SER A 95 -8.18 -14.16 25.27
N SER A 96 -7.26 -13.58 24.51
CA SER A 96 -6.86 -12.17 24.58
C SER A 96 -6.73 -11.57 23.17
N ARG A 97 -7.85 -11.09 22.60
CA ARG A 97 -7.80 -10.34 21.34
C ARG A 97 -7.45 -8.88 21.63
N PRO A 98 -6.64 -8.22 20.78
CA PRO A 98 -6.39 -6.80 20.93
C PRO A 98 -7.68 -5.99 20.81
N THR A 99 -7.77 -4.91 21.57
CA THR A 99 -8.91 -3.98 21.52
C THR A 99 -8.80 -3.02 20.35
N ARG A 100 -7.60 -2.78 19.81
CA ARG A 100 -7.33 -1.90 18.67
C ARG A 100 -6.43 -2.59 17.67
N VAL A 101 -6.91 -2.75 16.44
CA VAL A 101 -6.20 -3.47 15.37
C VAL A 101 -6.30 -2.68 14.07
N TRP A 102 -5.17 -2.42 13.43
CA TRP A 102 -5.12 -1.95 12.06
C TRP A 102 -5.07 -3.13 11.09
N CYS A 103 -5.95 -3.15 10.09
CA CYS A 103 -5.94 -4.13 9.00
C CYS A 103 -5.50 -3.45 7.71
N LEU A 104 -4.48 -3.99 7.05
CA LEU A 104 -3.91 -3.45 5.83
C LEU A 104 -3.93 -4.49 4.70
N ASP A 105 -4.48 -4.10 3.56
CA ASP A 105 -4.20 -4.71 2.26
C ASP A 105 -3.33 -3.71 1.48
N PRO A 106 -2.02 -4.00 1.29
CA PRO A 106 -1.09 -3.06 0.69
C PRO A 106 -1.41 -2.75 -0.78
N ILE A 107 -1.92 -3.72 -1.55
CA ILE A 107 -2.40 -3.55 -2.93
C ILE A 107 -3.64 -4.42 -3.17
N ASP A 108 -4.81 -3.83 -2.89
CA ASP A 108 -6.08 -4.38 -3.33
C ASP A 108 -6.25 -4.15 -4.85
N GLY A 109 -6.43 -5.25 -5.58
CA GLY A 109 -6.56 -5.22 -7.04
C GLY A 109 -5.24 -5.41 -7.80
N THR A 110 -4.40 -6.38 -7.38
CA THR A 110 -3.13 -6.78 -8.03
C THR A 110 -3.15 -6.80 -9.57
N LYS A 111 -4.21 -7.34 -10.20
CA LYS A 111 -4.34 -7.37 -11.68
C LYS A 111 -4.47 -5.96 -12.28
N GLY A 112 -5.21 -5.08 -11.61
CA GLY A 112 -5.36 -3.69 -12.02
C GLY A 112 -4.09 -2.90 -11.78
N PHE A 113 -3.33 -3.20 -10.72
CA PHE A 113 -2.00 -2.66 -10.50
C PHE A 113 -1.03 -3.02 -11.64
N LEU A 114 -0.96 -4.31 -11.98
CA LEU A 114 -0.06 -4.83 -13.03
C LEU A 114 -0.43 -4.33 -14.42
N ARG A 115 -1.73 -4.18 -14.71
CA ARG A 115 -2.20 -3.52 -15.94
C ARG A 115 -1.66 -2.08 -16.04
N GLY A 116 -1.35 -1.47 -14.90
CA GLY A 116 -0.86 -0.10 -14.85
C GLY A 116 -1.93 0.91 -15.23
N ARG A 117 -1.68 2.18 -14.92
CA ARG A 117 -2.68 3.23 -15.12
C ARG A 117 -2.95 3.51 -16.60
N ARG A 118 -1.94 3.37 -17.47
CA ARG A 118 -2.05 3.64 -18.92
C ARG A 118 -3.14 2.81 -19.57
N ASP A 119 -3.27 1.55 -19.16
CA ASP A 119 -4.30 0.64 -19.68
C ASP A 119 -5.55 0.61 -18.80
N GLY A 120 -5.79 1.69 -18.04
CA GLY A 120 -6.96 1.88 -17.19
C GLY A 120 -6.94 1.03 -15.91
N GLY A 121 -5.81 0.45 -15.52
CA GLY A 121 -5.63 -0.31 -14.29
C GLY A 121 -5.93 0.50 -13.03
N GLN A 122 -6.75 -0.07 -12.14
CA GLN A 122 -7.10 0.52 -10.85
C GLN A 122 -6.68 -0.42 -9.73
N TYR A 123 -6.22 0.17 -8.63
CA TYR A 123 -5.87 -0.53 -7.41
C TYR A 123 -6.05 0.43 -6.24
N ALA A 124 -6.12 -0.10 -5.04
CA ALA A 124 -6.15 0.68 -3.81
C ALA A 124 -5.10 0.18 -2.82
N VAL A 125 -4.65 1.09 -1.96
CA VAL A 125 -4.06 0.75 -0.67
C VAL A 125 -5.19 0.82 0.33
N ALA A 126 -5.59 -0.29 0.94
CA ALA A 126 -6.76 -0.35 1.82
C ALA A 126 -6.33 -0.53 3.27
N LEU A 127 -6.74 0.40 4.13
CA LEU A 127 -6.39 0.41 5.54
C LEU A 127 -7.66 0.62 6.37
N ALA A 128 -7.81 -0.14 7.44
CA ALA A 128 -8.92 0.02 8.39
C ALA A 128 -8.42 -0.06 9.82
N LEU A 129 -9.07 0.68 10.72
CA LEU A 129 -8.92 0.52 12.16
C LEU A 129 -10.17 -0.18 12.70
N LEU A 130 -9.96 -1.24 13.46
CA LEU A 130 -10.99 -1.94 14.21
C LEU A 130 -10.80 -1.67 15.70
N GLU A 131 -11.88 -1.32 16.37
CA GLU A 131 -11.96 -1.18 17.83
C GLU A 131 -12.94 -2.21 18.39
N SER A 132 -12.44 -3.11 19.24
CA SER A 132 -13.19 -4.26 19.78
C SER A 132 -13.92 -5.06 18.70
N GLY A 133 -13.24 -5.30 17.57
CA GLY A 133 -13.78 -6.02 16.42
C GLY A 133 -14.78 -5.23 15.56
N THR A 134 -15.04 -3.96 15.87
CA THR A 134 -15.89 -3.08 15.05
C THR A 134 -15.02 -2.15 14.20
N PRO A 135 -15.17 -2.11 12.87
CA PRO A 135 -14.49 -1.10 12.05
C PRO A 135 -14.92 0.32 12.45
N THR A 136 -13.97 1.18 12.81
CA THR A 136 -14.24 2.58 13.21
C THR A 136 -13.61 3.60 12.27
N ILE A 137 -12.55 3.23 11.54
CA ILE A 137 -11.96 4.06 10.48
C ILE A 137 -11.72 3.18 9.25
N GLY A 138 -12.02 3.71 8.07
CA GLY A 138 -11.65 3.12 6.78
C GLY A 138 -10.94 4.16 5.90
N ILE A 139 -9.84 3.75 5.28
CA ILE A 139 -9.00 4.57 4.42
C ILE A 139 -8.73 3.79 3.13
N LEU A 140 -9.01 4.41 1.99
CA LEU A 140 -8.64 3.89 0.68
C LEU A 140 -7.76 4.92 -0.02
N GLY A 141 -6.48 4.60 -0.17
CA GLY A 141 -5.61 5.32 -1.10
C GLY A 141 -5.86 4.80 -2.50
N CYS A 142 -6.39 5.64 -3.39
CA CYS A 142 -6.67 5.28 -4.79
C CYS A 142 -5.79 6.14 -5.71
N PRO A 143 -4.50 5.77 -5.91
CA PRO A 143 -3.63 6.53 -6.79
C PRO A 143 -4.24 6.65 -8.19
N ASN A 144 -4.73 5.56 -8.76
CA ASN A 144 -5.17 5.55 -10.15
C ASN A 144 -6.54 6.19 -10.43
N LEU A 145 -7.25 6.65 -9.38
CA LEU A 145 -8.59 7.22 -9.50
C LEU A 145 -8.54 8.77 -9.48
N PRO A 146 -9.04 9.48 -10.52
CA PRO A 146 -9.08 10.94 -10.53
C PRO A 146 -9.80 11.52 -9.31
N SER A 147 -9.26 12.62 -8.78
CA SER A 147 -9.86 13.29 -7.62
C SER A 147 -11.08 14.15 -7.98
N ASP A 148 -11.15 14.66 -9.20
CA ASP A 148 -12.37 15.26 -9.74
C ASP A 148 -13.17 14.21 -10.51
N PRO A 149 -14.34 13.78 -10.02
CA PRO A 149 -15.18 12.79 -10.70
C PRO A 149 -15.79 13.31 -12.02
N LYS A 150 -15.62 14.59 -12.35
CA LYS A 150 -16.03 15.19 -13.64
C LYS A 150 -14.85 15.32 -14.61
N ASP A 151 -13.63 15.15 -14.14
CA ASP A 151 -12.43 15.20 -14.97
C ASP A 151 -11.95 13.79 -15.32
N PHE A 152 -12.55 13.24 -16.38
CA PHE A 152 -12.08 12.04 -17.05
C PHE A 152 -11.06 12.34 -18.15
N SER A 153 -10.68 13.61 -18.32
CA SER A 153 -9.85 14.06 -19.44
C SER A 153 -8.35 13.86 -19.17
N TYR A 154 -7.99 13.59 -17.91
CA TYR A 154 -6.61 13.39 -17.54
C TYR A 154 -6.05 12.07 -18.10
N VAL A 155 -5.22 12.21 -19.15
CA VAL A 155 -4.47 11.13 -19.78
C VAL A 155 -3.03 11.21 -19.27
N TRP A 156 -2.56 10.16 -18.61
CA TRP A 156 -1.16 10.07 -18.17
C TRP A 156 -0.22 10.05 -19.38
N GLN A 157 0.74 10.98 -19.39
CA GLN A 157 1.80 10.98 -20.40
C GLN A 157 2.94 10.05 -19.99
N LYS A 158 3.67 9.53 -20.99
CA LYS A 158 4.73 8.53 -20.77
C LYS A 158 5.82 9.03 -19.82
N ASP A 159 6.08 10.33 -19.86
CA ASP A 159 7.23 10.96 -19.22
C ASP A 159 6.87 11.65 -17.89
N GLU A 160 5.61 11.55 -17.44
CA GLU A 160 5.16 12.16 -16.18
C GLU A 160 5.77 11.45 -14.95
N ASN A 161 6.43 12.22 -14.08
CA ASN A 161 7.16 11.79 -12.89
C ASN A 161 6.89 12.75 -11.70
N LEU A 162 7.45 12.49 -10.50
CA LEU A 162 7.29 13.36 -9.32
C LEU A 162 7.69 14.82 -9.56
N GLU A 163 8.63 15.07 -10.46
CA GLU A 163 9.24 16.38 -10.69
C GLU A 163 8.49 17.23 -11.74
N ASN A 164 7.80 16.61 -12.70
CA ASN A 164 7.18 17.33 -13.82
C ASN A 164 5.64 17.28 -13.86
N ASN A 165 4.99 16.51 -12.97
CA ASN A 165 3.53 16.43 -12.90
C ASN A 165 2.99 17.07 -11.60
N GLN A 166 2.41 18.27 -11.76
CA GLN A 166 1.82 19.09 -10.70
C GLN A 166 0.33 18.81 -10.45
N GLN A 167 -0.31 17.91 -11.19
CA GLN A 167 -1.73 17.56 -11.01
C GLN A 167 -1.94 16.54 -9.88
N THR A 168 -3.19 16.35 -9.45
CA THR A 168 -3.55 15.39 -8.39
C THR A 168 -3.26 13.97 -8.84
N ARG A 169 -2.57 13.17 -8.02
CA ARG A 169 -2.09 11.82 -8.37
C ARG A 169 -3.05 10.71 -8.00
N GLY A 170 -4.31 11.05 -7.78
CA GLY A 170 -5.32 10.17 -7.25
C GLY A 170 -6.15 10.85 -6.17
N CYS A 171 -6.89 10.05 -5.42
CA CYS A 171 -7.58 10.50 -4.22
C CYS A 171 -7.39 9.51 -3.07
N ILE A 172 -7.67 10.00 -1.87
CA ILE A 172 -7.80 9.21 -0.66
C ILE A 172 -9.26 9.35 -0.22
N PHE A 173 -9.92 8.23 0.03
CA PHE A 173 -11.19 8.22 0.75
C PHE A 173 -10.90 7.93 2.21
N VAL A 174 -11.53 8.69 3.10
CA VAL A 174 -11.50 8.45 4.54
C VAL A 174 -12.93 8.43 5.04
N ALA A 175 -13.28 7.42 5.82
CA ALA A 175 -14.54 7.35 6.54
C ALA A 175 -14.27 7.03 8.00
N SER A 176 -15.02 7.66 8.89
CA SER A 176 -15.02 7.31 10.31
C SER A 176 -16.43 7.02 10.76
N LYS A 177 -16.56 6.09 11.71
CA LYS A 177 -17.81 5.84 12.41
C LYS A 177 -18.30 7.16 13.02
N ASP A 178 -19.55 7.51 12.75
CA ASP A 178 -20.23 8.73 13.19
C ASP A 178 -19.65 10.07 12.67
N GLY A 179 -18.56 10.07 11.90
CA GLY A 179 -17.92 11.28 11.36
C GLY A 179 -18.17 11.53 9.87
N GLY A 180 -18.78 10.57 9.17
CA GLY A 180 -19.06 10.67 7.74
C GLY A 180 -17.93 10.15 6.86
N SER A 181 -17.97 10.51 5.57
CA SER A 181 -16.96 10.12 4.57
C SER A 181 -16.50 11.33 3.76
N PHE A 182 -15.20 11.35 3.47
CA PHE A 182 -14.52 12.46 2.81
C PHE A 182 -13.60 11.93 1.72
N GLN A 183 -13.45 12.72 0.67
CA GLN A 183 -12.49 12.49 -0.40
C GLN A 183 -11.47 13.62 -0.39
N LEU A 184 -10.19 13.25 -0.41
CA LEU A 184 -9.06 14.17 -0.40
C LEU A 184 -8.19 13.90 -1.64
N PRO A 185 -7.71 14.92 -2.37
CA PRO A 185 -6.79 14.70 -3.47
C PRO A 185 -5.42 14.25 -2.96
N ILE A 186 -4.76 13.34 -3.68
CA ILE A 186 -3.34 13.05 -3.46
C ILE A 186 -2.53 14.13 -4.17
N LEU A 187 -1.97 15.06 -3.40
CA LEU A 187 -1.15 16.14 -3.93
C LEU A 187 0.30 15.68 -4.15
N PRO A 188 0.98 16.19 -5.19
CA PRO A 188 2.43 16.01 -5.32
C PRO A 188 3.16 16.59 -4.10
N LYS A 189 4.31 16.01 -3.76
CA LYS A 189 5.15 16.51 -2.66
C LYS A 189 5.60 17.94 -3.03
N SER A 190 5.28 18.94 -2.20
CA SER A 190 5.77 20.30 -2.42
C SER A 190 7.29 20.28 -2.38
N SER A 191 7.95 20.89 -3.35
CA SER A 191 9.39 21.15 -3.33
C SER A 191 9.71 22.07 -2.15
N SER A 192 10.14 21.47 -1.04
CA SER A 192 10.77 22.15 0.10
C SER A 192 12.28 22.07 -0.03
#